data_AF-A0A939HUM4-F1
#
_entry.id   AF-A0A939HUM4-F1
#
_cell.length_a   1.000
_cell.length_b   1.000
_cell.length_c   1.000
_cell.angle_alpha   90.00
_cell.angle_beta   90.00
_cell.angle_gamma   90.00
#
_symmetry.space_group_name_H-M   'P 1'
#
loop_
_entity.id
_entity.type
_entity.pdbx_description
1 polymer ?
#
loop_
_entity_poly.entity_id
_entity_poly.type
_entity_poly.pdbx_seq_one_letter_code
_entity_poly.pdbx_strand_id
1 'polypeptide(L)'
;MNKTAVDMTDAVRTRISEIVSNLIQNKSIFQKLDPAEMSKMLSDGMLETWTPEQVMEIPDDELTDIMKDIMAFKAISGLLADLTPEEMEIFDAAVAGR
;
A
#
# COMPACT_ATOMS: atom_id res chain seq x y z
N MET A 1 15.11 10.31 -21.06
CA MET A 1 13.64 10.20 -20.89
C MET A 1 13.00 11.43 -21.53
N ASN A 2 11.88 11.28 -22.25
CA ASN A 2 11.11 12.39 -22.83
C ASN A 2 10.36 13.14 -21.72
N LYS A 3 10.21 14.47 -21.83
CA LYS A 3 9.48 15.35 -20.89
C LYS A 3 8.06 14.84 -20.58
N THR A 4 7.37 14.25 -21.57
CA THR A 4 6.04 13.66 -21.41
C THR A 4 6.00 12.44 -20.48
N ALA A 5 7.05 11.60 -20.51
CA ALA A 5 7.12 10.41 -19.64
C ALA A 5 7.44 10.77 -18.19
N VAL A 6 8.22 11.84 -17.98
CA VAL A 6 8.50 12.38 -16.63
C VAL A 6 7.22 12.98 -16.03
N ASP A 7 6.44 13.72 -16.82
CA ASP A 7 5.17 14.32 -16.40
C ASP A 7 4.13 13.26 -15.97
N MET A 8 4.03 12.15 -16.73
CA MET A 8 3.12 11.05 -16.38
C MET A 8 3.58 10.28 -15.13
N THR A 9 4.88 10.18 -14.90
CA THR A 9 5.43 9.55 -13.69
C THR A 9 5.04 10.34 -12.44
N ASP A 10 5.14 11.67 -12.50
CA ASP A 10 4.74 12.54 -11.39
C ASP A 10 3.22 12.47 -11.16
N ALA A 11 2.41 12.40 -12.23
CA ALA A 11 0.97 12.21 -12.13
C ALA A 11 0.58 10.91 -11.40
N VAL A 12 1.26 9.80 -11.71
CA VAL A 12 1.07 8.51 -11.00
C VAL A 12 1.40 8.67 -9.51
N ARG A 13 2.53 9.31 -9.17
CA ARG A 13 2.94 9.53 -7.78
C ARG A 13 1.92 10.37 -7.01
N THR A 14 1.37 11.41 -7.63
CA THR A 14 0.31 12.23 -7.03
C THR A 14 -0.95 11.41 -6.79
N ARG A 15 -1.43 10.68 -7.81
CA ARG A 15 -2.64 9.85 -7.70
C ARG A 15 -2.54 8.82 -6.59
N ILE A 16 -1.40 8.12 -6.51
CA ILE A 16 -1.13 7.13 -5.45
C ILE A 16 -1.10 7.81 -4.07
N SER A 17 -0.43 8.95 -3.94
CA SER A 17 -0.35 9.69 -2.66
C SER A 17 -1.73 10.09 -2.13
N GLU A 18 -2.64 10.52 -3.01
CA GLU A 18 -4.01 10.87 -2.66
C GLU A 18 -4.79 9.64 -2.16
N ILE A 19 -4.70 8.50 -2.85
CA ILE A 19 -5.35 7.25 -2.43
C ILE A 19 -4.79 6.77 -1.08
N VAL A 20 -3.47 6.77 -0.89
CA VAL A 20 -2.84 6.40 0.40
C VAL A 20 -3.37 7.31 1.52
N SER A 21 -3.38 8.62 1.29
CA SER A 21 -3.86 9.59 2.29
C SER A 21 -5.31 9.32 2.67
N ASN A 22 -6.17 9.05 1.68
CA ASN A 22 -7.57 8.70 1.91
C ASN A 22 -7.73 7.39 2.69
N LEU A 23 -6.95 6.36 2.37
CA LEU A 23 -7.00 5.08 3.08
C LEU A 23 -6.55 5.23 4.54
N ILE A 24 -5.46 5.94 4.81
CA ILE A 24 -4.95 6.17 6.17
C ILE A 24 -5.94 6.99 7.02
N GLN A 25 -6.55 8.04 6.44
CA GLN A 25 -7.53 8.85 7.15
C GLN A 25 -8.80 8.09 7.50
N ASN A 26 -9.25 7.18 6.63
CA ASN A 26 -10.55 6.53 6.76
C ASN A 26 -10.51 5.12 7.39
N LYS A 27 -9.33 4.51 7.56
CA LYS A 27 -9.19 3.14 8.11
C LYS A 27 -8.19 3.11 9.26
N SER A 28 -8.69 2.82 10.47
CA SER A 28 -7.88 2.78 11.70
C SER A 28 -6.68 1.83 11.62
N ILE A 29 -6.83 0.68 10.93
CA ILE A 29 -5.75 -0.30 10.76
C ILE A 29 -4.52 0.27 10.04
N PHE A 30 -4.68 1.34 9.26
CA PHE A 30 -3.59 1.98 8.51
C PHE A 30 -2.97 3.18 9.23
N GLN A 31 -3.49 3.61 10.38
CA GLN A 31 -3.02 4.83 11.07
C GLN A 31 -1.57 4.76 11.56
N LYS A 32 -1.03 3.54 11.75
CA LYS A 32 0.37 3.34 12.14
C LYS A 32 1.34 3.39 10.95
N LEU A 33 0.85 3.38 9.70
CA LEU A 33 1.69 3.43 8.52
C LEU A 33 2.14 4.86 8.23
N ASP A 34 3.39 5.05 7.82
CA ASP A 34 3.87 6.35 7.35
C ASP A 34 3.33 6.65 5.93
N PRO A 35 2.55 7.74 5.73
CA PRO A 35 1.95 8.03 4.43
C PRO A 35 2.97 8.26 3.32
N ALA A 36 4.11 8.87 3.62
CA ALA A 36 5.13 9.18 2.62
C ALA A 36 5.89 7.91 2.20
N GLU A 37 6.23 7.06 3.16
CA GLU A 37 6.84 5.74 2.90
C GLU A 37 5.90 4.87 2.07
N MET A 38 4.61 4.80 2.44
CA MET A 38 3.62 3.99 1.72
C MET A 38 3.40 4.49 0.30
N SER A 39 3.26 5.80 0.10
CA SER A 39 3.08 6.40 -1.22
C SER A 39 4.28 6.13 -2.12
N LYS A 40 5.49 6.27 -1.56
CA LYS A 40 6.72 5.98 -2.28
C LYS A 40 6.81 4.50 -2.67
N MET A 41 6.65 3.60 -1.71
CA MET A 41 6.74 2.15 -1.94
C MET A 41 5.75 1.67 -3.01
N LEU A 42 4.49 2.12 -2.93
CA LEU A 42 3.45 1.76 -3.90
C LEU A 42 3.75 2.35 -5.27
N SER A 43 4.11 3.64 -5.34
CA SER A 43 4.43 4.26 -6.62
C SER A 43 5.66 3.66 -7.30
N ASP A 44 6.73 3.41 -6.55
CA ASP A 44 7.95 2.80 -7.08
C ASP A 44 7.66 1.36 -7.55
N GLY A 45 6.99 0.53 -6.73
CA GLY A 45 6.67 -0.85 -7.11
C GLY A 45 5.73 -0.97 -8.32
N MET A 46 4.75 -0.07 -8.45
CA MET A 46 3.88 -0.02 -9.62
C MET A 46 4.63 0.41 -10.88
N LEU A 47 5.49 1.43 -10.78
CA LEU A 47 6.29 1.94 -11.90
C LEU A 47 7.46 1.02 -12.30
N GLU A 48 7.87 0.10 -11.43
CA GLU A 48 8.79 -1.00 -11.75
C GLU A 48 8.11 -2.09 -12.59
N THR A 49 6.79 -2.25 -12.46
CA THR A 49 6.01 -3.33 -13.09
C THR A 49 5.26 -2.86 -14.35
N TRP A 50 4.73 -1.64 -14.32
CA TRP A 50 3.86 -1.07 -15.34
C TRP A 50 4.38 0.29 -15.82
N THR A 51 4.05 0.66 -17.06
CA THR A 51 4.32 2.02 -17.52
C THR A 51 3.40 3.02 -16.81
N PRO A 52 3.80 4.31 -16.71
CA PRO A 52 2.92 5.33 -16.14
C PRO A 52 1.53 5.36 -16.78
N GLU A 53 1.44 5.21 -18.10
CA GLU A 53 0.18 5.19 -18.84
C GLU A 53 -0.71 4.00 -18.42
N GLN A 54 -0.12 2.81 -18.29
CA GLN A 54 -0.85 1.63 -17.83
C GLN A 54 -1.42 1.83 -16.42
N VAL A 55 -0.63 2.42 -15.51
CA VAL A 55 -1.12 2.72 -14.15
C VAL A 55 -2.26 3.74 -14.20
N MET A 56 -2.14 4.77 -15.04
CA MET A 56 -3.18 5.79 -15.21
C MET A 56 -4.47 5.27 -15.85
N GLU A 57 -4.42 4.16 -16.58
CA GLU A 57 -5.59 3.49 -17.16
C GLU A 57 -6.33 2.58 -16.16
N ILE A 58 -5.70 2.19 -15.05
CA ILE A 58 -6.37 1.39 -14.00
C ILE A 58 -7.52 2.23 -13.41
N PRO A 59 -8.75 1.70 -13.29
CA PRO A 59 -9.85 2.37 -12.60
C PRO A 59 -9.52 2.74 -11.16
N ASP A 60 -10.08 3.84 -10.63
CA ASP A 60 -9.77 4.31 -9.27
C ASP A 60 -10.18 3.33 -8.17
N ASP A 61 -11.29 2.62 -8.34
CA ASP A 61 -11.77 1.59 -7.42
C ASP A 61 -10.82 0.38 -7.42
N GLU A 62 -10.45 -0.10 -8.60
CA GLU A 62 -9.49 -1.20 -8.74
C GLU A 62 -8.10 -0.83 -8.17
N LEU A 63 -7.60 0.37 -8.48
CA LEU A 63 -6.32 0.84 -7.95
C LEU A 63 -6.38 0.98 -6.42
N THR A 64 -7.49 1.49 -5.89
CA THR A 64 -7.69 1.61 -4.44
C THR A 64 -7.70 0.25 -3.76
N ASP A 65 -8.34 -0.76 -4.34
CA ASP A 65 -8.36 -2.12 -3.79
C ASP A 65 -6.98 -2.78 -3.83
N ILE A 66 -6.23 -2.65 -4.94
CA ILE A 66 -4.83 -3.12 -5.03
C ILE A 66 -3.98 -2.51 -3.91
N MET A 67 -4.05 -1.19 -3.75
CA MET A 67 -3.27 -0.47 -2.74
C MET A 67 -3.68 -0.86 -1.32
N LYS A 68 -4.98 -1.01 -1.07
CA LYS A 68 -5.53 -1.42 0.22
C LYS A 68 -5.05 -2.82 0.61
N ASP A 69 -5.00 -3.77 -0.32
CA ASP A 69 -4.52 -5.13 -0.03
C ASP A 69 -3.03 -5.14 0.34
N ILE A 70 -2.20 -4.37 -0.38
CA ILE A 70 -0.77 -4.22 -0.06
C ILE A 70 -0.59 -3.54 1.31
N MET A 71 -1.36 -2.47 1.58
CA MET A 71 -1.34 -1.78 2.87
C MET A 71 -1.79 -2.67 4.02
N ALA A 72 -2.81 -3.51 3.81
CA ALA A 72 -3.29 -4.46 4.80
C ALA A 72 -2.22 -5.50 5.14
N PHE A 73 -1.53 -6.04 4.14
CA PHE A 73 -0.41 -6.95 4.36
C PHE A 73 0.67 -6.28 5.22
N LYS A 74 1.12 -5.07 4.85
CA LYS A 74 2.14 -4.32 5.60
C LYS A 74 1.71 -4.03 7.04
N ALA A 75 0.47 -3.59 7.23
CA ALA A 75 -0.08 -3.30 8.56
C ALA A 75 -0.12 -4.55 9.45
N ILE A 76 -0.59 -5.68 8.91
CA ILE A 76 -0.63 -6.95 9.64
C ILE A 76 0.79 -7.44 9.96
N SER A 77 1.73 -7.39 9.00
CA SER A 77 3.13 -7.77 9.27
C SER A 77 3.76 -6.92 10.38
N GLY A 78 3.47 -5.62 10.41
CA GLY A 78 3.92 -4.74 11.50
C GLY A 78 3.31 -5.13 12.85
N LEU A 79 2.01 -5.41 12.89
CA LEU A 79 1.35 -5.88 14.12
C LEU A 79 1.90 -7.21 14.61
N LEU A 80 2.19 -8.15 13.70
CA LEU A 80 2.81 -9.44 14.04
C LEU A 80 4.24 -9.26 14.57
N ALA A 81 4.99 -8.29 14.04
CA ALA A 81 6.34 -7.97 14.52
C ALA A 81 6.35 -7.33 15.92
N ASP A 82 5.24 -6.70 16.33
CA ASP A 82 5.07 -6.14 17.67
C ASP A 82 4.76 -7.21 18.74
N LEU A 83 4.42 -8.44 18.33
CA LEU A 83 4.07 -9.52 19.26
C LEU A 83 5.31 -10.07 19.98
N THR A 84 5.15 -10.34 21.28
CA THR A 84 6.10 -11.17 22.02
C THR A 84 6.05 -12.63 21.55
N PRO A 85 7.07 -13.46 21.85
CA PRO A 85 7.03 -14.89 21.52
C PRO A 85 5.80 -15.61 22.08
N GLU A 86 5.38 -15.28 23.31
CA GLU A 86 4.18 -15.87 23.94
C GLU A 86 2.88 -15.46 23.21
N GLU A 87 2.76 -14.19 22.82
CA GLU A 87 1.60 -13.71 22.05
C GLU A 87 1.56 -14.31 20.64
N MET A 88 2.72 -14.54 20.01
CA MET A 88 2.81 -15.22 18.72
C MET A 88 2.34 -16.67 18.81
N GLU A 89 2.72 -17.41 19.87
CA GLU A 89 2.23 -18.77 20.11
C GLU A 89 0.70 -18.81 20.28
N ILE A 90 0.12 -17.84 20.98
CA ILE A 90 -1.35 -17.71 21.11
C ILE A 90 -1.99 -17.44 19.76
N PHE A 91 -1.42 -16.53 18.96
CA PHE A 91 -1.91 -16.22 17.62
C PHE A 91 -1.87 -17.47 16.72
N ASP A 92 -0.73 -18.15 16.66
CA ASP A 92 -0.53 -19.36 15.85
C ASP A 92 -1.53 -20.47 16.22
N ALA A 93 -1.76 -20.69 17.52
CA ALA A 93 -2.76 -21.65 17.99
C ALA A 93 -4.18 -21.27 17.56
N ALA A 94 -4.54 -19.98 17.59
CA ALA A 94 -5.86 -19.50 17.20
C ALA A 94 -6.12 -19.58 15.69
N VAL A 95 -5.09 -19.42 14.85
CA VAL A 95 -5.22 -19.51 13.39
C VAL A 95 -5.11 -20.94 12.86
N ALA A 96 -4.34 -21.82 13.52
CA ALA A 96 -4.22 -23.23 13.14
C ALA A 96 -5.54 -24.03 13.28
N GLY A 97 -6.51 -23.49 14.04
CA GLY A 97 -7.85 -24.06 14.19
C GLY A 97 -8.87 -23.65 13.12
N ARG A 98 -8.44 -22.98 12.03
CA ARG A 98 -9.29 -22.50 10.93
C ARG A 98 -9.02 -23.22 9.62
#